data_AF-A0A3B4FQY6-F1
#
_entry.id   AF-A0A3B4FQY6-F1
#
_cell.length_a   1.000
_cell.length_b   1.000
_cell.length_c   1.000
_cell.angle_alpha   90.00
_cell.angle_beta   90.00
_cell.angle_gamma   90.00
#
_symmetry.space_group_name_H-M   'P 1'
#
loop_
_entity.id
_entity.type
_entity.pdbx_description
1 polymer ?
#
loop_
_entity_poly.entity_id
_entity_poly.type
_entity_poly.pdbx_seq_one_letter_code
_entity_poly.pdbx_strand_id
1 'polypeptide(L)'
;MATARFCVLFIILAVALAEDAKVKHKTAPKPVRLFTEEELQRYDGSEEGQPIYMAVKGVVFDVTKGKEFYGKDAPYNALVGKDSTRAVAKMSLDPADLTSDTTGLTEEQLKSLDSIFEGTYKAKYPIVGYTASRILNEDGSPNKDFKPEDQPHFQIKDEF
;
A
#
# COMPACT_ATOMS: atom_id res chain seq x y z
N MET A 1 -45.19 -19.07 -57.74
CA MET A 1 -44.66 -17.70 -57.60
C MET A 1 -45.64 -16.96 -56.69
N ALA A 2 -45.33 -16.33 -55.57
CA ALA A 2 -44.08 -15.91 -54.98
C ALA A 2 -44.27 -15.69 -53.46
N THR A 3 -43.18 -15.94 -52.71
CA THR A 3 -42.71 -15.20 -51.53
C THR A 3 -43.63 -14.97 -50.32
N ALA A 4 -43.59 -15.93 -49.39
CA ALA A 4 -43.62 -15.63 -47.96
C ALA A 4 -42.25 -15.09 -47.54
N ARG A 5 -42.14 -13.77 -47.34
CA ARG A 5 -40.97 -13.10 -46.78
C ARG A 5 -41.48 -12.01 -45.83
N PHE A 6 -40.75 -11.79 -44.73
CA PHE A 6 -40.94 -10.78 -43.69
C PHE A 6 -41.73 -11.15 -42.42
N CYS A 7 -41.45 -12.30 -41.81
CA CYS A 7 -41.61 -12.44 -40.34
C CYS A 7 -40.29 -12.70 -39.60
N VAL A 8 -39.16 -12.84 -40.29
CA VAL A 8 -37.87 -13.19 -39.66
C VAL A 8 -37.10 -11.96 -39.17
N LEU A 9 -37.51 -10.73 -39.54
CA LEU A 9 -36.80 -9.51 -39.15
C LEU A 9 -37.26 -8.87 -37.83
N PHE A 10 -38.40 -9.27 -37.27
CA PHE A 10 -38.88 -8.71 -35.99
C PHE A 10 -38.44 -9.51 -34.76
N ILE A 11 -38.00 -10.76 -34.90
CA ILE A 11 -37.59 -11.59 -33.76
C ILE A 11 -36.13 -11.35 -33.37
N ILE A 12 -35.29 -10.83 -34.28
CA ILE A 12 -33.85 -10.60 -34.01
C ILE A 12 -33.61 -9.26 -33.27
N LEU A 13 -34.54 -8.31 -33.30
CA LEU A 13 -34.38 -7.02 -32.60
C LEU A 13 -34.65 -7.12 -31.09
N ALA A 14 -35.27 -8.20 -30.60
CA ALA A 14 -35.60 -8.37 -29.19
C ALA A 14 -34.48 -9.04 -28.36
N VAL A 15 -33.39 -9.52 -28.98
CA VAL A 15 -32.35 -10.30 -28.29
C VAL A 15 -31.10 -9.46 -27.95
N ALA A 16 -31.09 -8.16 -28.22
CA ALA A 16 -29.90 -7.32 -28.07
C ALA A 16 -29.94 -6.30 -26.92
N LEU A 17 -30.81 -6.47 -25.92
CA LEU A 17 -30.83 -5.63 -24.71
C LEU A 17 -31.09 -6.46 -23.45
N ALA A 18 -30.32 -7.53 -23.26
CA ALA A 18 -30.05 -8.03 -21.92
C ALA A 18 -28.82 -7.27 -21.42
N GLU A 19 -29.04 -6.14 -20.76
CA GLU A 19 -27.99 -5.50 -19.98
C GLU A 19 -27.60 -6.47 -18.87
N ASP A 20 -26.40 -7.04 -18.97
CA ASP A 20 -25.71 -7.70 -17.86
C ASP A 20 -25.54 -6.65 -16.75
N ALA A 21 -26.53 -6.54 -15.88
CA ALA A 21 -26.48 -5.76 -14.65
C ALA A 21 -25.46 -6.42 -13.73
N LYS A 22 -24.19 -6.06 -13.93
CA LYS A 22 -23.05 -6.46 -13.10
C LYS A 22 -23.31 -5.95 -11.70
N VAL A 23 -23.89 -6.80 -10.85
CA VAL A 23 -24.13 -6.52 -9.43
C VAL A 23 -22.78 -6.18 -8.81
N LYS A 24 -22.54 -4.88 -8.54
CA LYS A 24 -21.41 -4.41 -7.75
C LYS A 24 -21.56 -4.99 -6.34
N HIS A 25 -21.03 -6.18 -6.12
CA HIS A 25 -20.82 -6.71 -4.79
C HIS A 25 -19.86 -5.74 -4.09
N LYS A 26 -20.40 -4.98 -3.12
CA LYS A 26 -19.56 -4.24 -2.18
C LYS A 26 -18.74 -5.28 -1.43
N THR A 27 -17.49 -5.45 -1.84
CA THR A 27 -16.55 -6.34 -1.16
C THR A 27 -16.43 -5.87 0.29
N ALA A 28 -16.58 -6.79 1.24
CA ALA A 28 -16.29 -6.48 2.64
C ALA A 28 -14.86 -5.93 2.74
N PRO A 29 -14.61 -4.89 3.57
CA PRO A 29 -13.26 -4.36 3.73
C PRO A 29 -12.33 -5.51 4.16
N LYS A 30 -11.22 -5.68 3.44
CA LYS A 30 -10.22 -6.68 3.79
C LYS A 30 -9.75 -6.41 5.23
N PRO A 31 -9.59 -7.44 6.08
CA PRO A 31 -9.07 -7.25 7.42
C PRO A 31 -7.69 -6.61 7.35
N VAL A 32 -7.49 -5.59 8.16
CA VAL A 32 -6.23 -4.83 8.24
C VAL A 32 -5.22 -5.65 9.04
N ARG A 33 -4.03 -5.90 8.48
CA ARG A 33 -2.94 -6.60 9.18
C ARG A 33 -2.23 -5.64 10.13
N LEU A 34 -2.12 -6.05 11.38
CA LEU A 34 -1.29 -5.40 12.41
C LEU A 34 0.13 -5.95 12.34
N PHE A 35 1.12 -5.08 12.52
CA PHE A 35 2.52 -5.43 12.70
C PHE A 35 3.01 -4.87 14.04
N THR A 36 3.54 -5.73 14.90
CA THR A 36 4.39 -5.28 16.03
C THR A 36 5.77 -4.90 15.51
N GLU A 37 6.56 -4.21 16.33
CA GLU A 37 7.93 -3.86 15.95
C GLU A 37 8.77 -5.11 15.74
N GLU A 38 8.64 -6.10 16.62
CA GLU A 38 9.36 -7.38 16.55
C GLU A 38 8.93 -8.20 15.32
N GLU A 39 7.63 -8.16 14.98
CA GLU A 39 7.16 -8.81 13.76
C GLU A 39 7.74 -8.14 12.52
N LEU A 40 7.77 -6.80 12.48
CA LEU A 40 8.27 -6.04 11.34
C LEU A 40 9.79 -6.25 11.15
N GLN A 41 10.56 -6.34 12.24
CA GLN A 41 12.02 -6.58 12.23
C GLN A 41 12.42 -7.85 11.47
N ARG A 42 11.54 -8.85 11.39
CA ARG A 42 11.79 -10.08 10.61
C ARG A 42 11.85 -9.85 9.11
N TYR A 43 11.42 -8.69 8.61
CA TYR A 43 11.34 -8.37 7.18
C TYR A 43 12.38 -7.33 6.76
N ASP A 44 13.58 -7.39 7.35
CA ASP A 44 14.72 -6.48 7.13
C ASP A 44 15.53 -6.80 5.85
N GLY A 45 15.09 -7.79 5.08
CA GLY A 45 15.75 -8.21 3.84
C GLY A 45 17.05 -9.00 4.04
N SER A 46 17.33 -9.47 5.26
CA SER A 46 18.49 -10.33 5.55
C SER A 46 18.33 -11.77 5.05
N GLU A 47 17.09 -12.28 4.99
CA GLU A 47 16.75 -13.63 4.52
C GLU A 47 16.36 -13.63 3.02
N GLU A 48 17.02 -14.47 2.23
CA GLU A 48 16.73 -14.59 0.80
C GLU A 48 15.35 -15.24 0.57
N GLY A 49 14.55 -14.64 -0.32
CA GLY A 49 13.21 -15.12 -0.66
C GLY A 49 12.11 -14.65 0.31
N GLN A 50 12.47 -14.03 1.44
CA GLN A 50 11.51 -13.37 2.31
C GLN A 50 11.15 -11.97 1.77
N PRO A 51 9.89 -11.50 1.94
CA PRO A 51 9.54 -10.11 1.63
C PRO A 51 10.36 -9.11 2.47
N ILE A 52 10.53 -7.91 1.92
CA ILE A 52 11.20 -6.79 2.59
C ILE A 52 10.14 -5.74 2.91
N TYR A 53 9.97 -5.40 4.18
CA TYR A 53 8.95 -4.46 4.63
C TYR A 53 9.56 -3.22 5.27
N MET A 54 8.91 -2.09 5.06
CA MET A 54 9.27 -0.81 5.65
C MET A 54 8.02 -0.08 6.08
N ALA A 55 8.01 0.48 7.29
CA ALA A 55 6.93 1.36 7.72
C ALA A 55 7.30 2.84 7.56
N VAL A 56 6.34 3.62 7.09
CA VAL A 56 6.41 5.09 7.03
C VAL A 56 5.05 5.64 7.44
N LYS A 57 5.01 6.58 8.38
CA LYS A 57 3.81 7.09 9.05
C LYS A 57 2.94 5.98 9.65
N GLY A 58 3.57 4.88 10.10
CA GLY A 58 2.89 3.70 10.59
C GLY A 58 2.20 2.82 9.54
N VAL A 59 2.38 3.11 8.25
CA VAL A 59 1.88 2.29 7.13
C VAL A 59 2.98 1.38 6.65
N VAL A 60 2.72 0.08 6.60
CA VAL A 60 3.70 -0.94 6.21
C VAL A 60 3.63 -1.20 4.72
N PHE A 61 4.72 -0.92 4.01
CA PHE A 61 4.89 -1.12 2.58
C PHE A 61 5.70 -2.38 2.29
N ASP A 62 5.28 -3.12 1.25
CA ASP A 62 6.10 -4.16 0.63
C ASP A 62 7.07 -3.55 -0.37
N VAL A 63 8.32 -3.39 0.06
CA VAL A 63 9.39 -2.81 -0.75
C VAL A 63 10.25 -3.87 -1.44
N THR A 64 9.82 -5.13 -1.46
CA THR A 64 10.55 -6.27 -2.06
C THR A 64 10.90 -6.02 -3.52
N LYS A 65 10.03 -5.32 -4.25
CA LYS A 65 10.26 -4.94 -5.65
C LYS A 65 11.48 -4.03 -5.87
N GLY A 66 11.90 -3.28 -4.84
CA GLY A 66 13.09 -2.43 -4.86
C GLY A 66 14.27 -3.06 -4.11
N LYS A 67 14.46 -4.38 -4.20
CA LYS A 67 15.51 -5.10 -3.45
C LYS A 67 16.92 -4.56 -3.71
N GLU A 68 17.17 -3.95 -4.86
CA GLU A 68 18.42 -3.29 -5.22
C GLU A 68 18.72 -2.05 -4.35
N PHE A 69 17.68 -1.51 -3.70
CA PHE A 69 17.79 -0.39 -2.76
C PHE A 69 17.66 -0.85 -1.30
N TYR A 70 16.80 -1.83 -1.03
CA TYR A 70 16.40 -2.19 0.34
C TYR A 70 16.89 -3.56 0.82
N GLY A 71 17.33 -4.43 -0.08
CA GLY A 71 17.82 -5.76 0.26
C GLY A 71 19.13 -5.72 1.03
N LYS A 72 19.56 -6.89 1.51
CA LYS A 72 20.85 -7.03 2.20
C LYS A 72 21.99 -6.34 1.45
N ASP A 73 22.79 -5.57 2.18
CA ASP A 73 23.92 -4.78 1.70
C ASP A 73 23.58 -3.65 0.71
N ALA A 74 22.29 -3.40 0.44
CA ALA A 74 21.86 -2.30 -0.42
C ALA A 74 21.88 -0.94 0.31
N PRO A 75 21.95 0.20 -0.41
CA PRO A 75 22.17 1.52 0.19
C PRO A 75 21.14 1.96 1.23
N TYR A 76 19.90 1.47 1.13
CA TYR A 76 18.78 1.82 2.02
C TYR A 76 18.32 0.65 2.89
N ASN A 77 19.12 -0.41 3.04
CA ASN A 77 18.78 -1.55 3.89
C ASN A 77 18.53 -1.16 5.36
N ALA A 78 19.21 -0.13 5.88
CA ALA A 78 19.00 0.34 7.25
C ALA A 78 17.57 0.83 7.53
N LEU A 79 16.80 1.15 6.49
CA LEU A 79 15.43 1.67 6.60
C LEU A 79 14.37 0.58 6.81
N VAL A 80 14.67 -0.67 6.47
CA VAL A 80 13.68 -1.76 6.44
C VAL A 80 13.63 -2.55 7.74
N GLY A 81 12.58 -3.36 7.90
CA GLY A 81 12.29 -4.08 9.14
C GLY A 81 11.86 -3.17 10.31
N LYS A 82 11.50 -1.91 10.05
CA LYS A 82 11.14 -0.94 11.10
C LYS A 82 10.27 0.18 10.53
N ASP A 83 9.79 1.03 11.43
CA ASP A 83 9.19 2.31 11.07
C ASP A 83 10.29 3.38 10.98
N SER A 84 10.50 3.86 9.75
CA SER A 84 11.55 4.80 9.38
C SER A 84 10.96 6.18 9.04
N THR A 85 9.83 6.54 9.64
CA THR A 85 9.15 7.83 9.43
C THR A 85 10.10 9.02 9.58
N ARG A 86 10.88 9.05 10.67
CA ARG A 86 11.80 10.16 10.94
C ARG A 86 12.95 10.20 9.93
N ALA A 87 13.54 9.05 9.62
CA ALA A 87 14.59 8.93 8.62
C ALA A 87 14.13 9.44 7.24
N VAL A 88 12.90 9.12 6.82
CA VAL A 88 12.30 9.64 5.59
C VAL A 88 12.10 11.14 5.65
N ALA A 89 11.55 11.66 6.76
CA ALA A 89 11.33 13.10 6.94
C ALA A 89 12.63 13.92 6.88
N LYS A 90 13.72 13.35 7.39
CA LYS A 90 15.05 13.99 7.43
C LYS A 90 15.94 13.66 6.24
N MET A 91 15.54 12.73 5.37
CA MET A 91 16.40 12.12 4.36
C MET A 91 17.72 11.60 4.93
N SER A 92 17.63 10.88 6.06
CA SER A 92 18.78 10.48 6.88
C SER A 92 18.87 8.96 7.02
N LEU A 93 20.10 8.44 7.06
CA LEU A 93 20.41 7.06 7.44
C LEU A 93 21.13 6.99 8.80
N ASP A 94 21.19 8.10 9.52
CA ASP A 94 21.79 8.13 10.86
C ASP A 94 20.98 7.20 11.78
N PRO A 95 21.65 6.33 12.57
CA PRO A 95 20.95 5.39 13.45
C PRO A 95 19.95 6.04 14.41
N ALA A 96 20.21 7.27 14.85
CA ALA A 96 19.32 8.05 15.72
C ALA A 96 18.01 8.49 15.04
N ASP A 97 17.98 8.50 13.70
CA ASP A 97 16.80 8.86 12.92
C ASP A 97 15.98 7.64 12.45
N LEU A 98 16.46 6.42 12.66
CA LEU A 98 15.80 5.17 12.27
C LEU A 98 14.66 4.79 13.24
N THR A 99 13.66 5.68 13.35
CA THR A 99 12.53 5.57 14.28
C THR A 99 11.25 6.18 13.70
N SER A 100 10.12 5.85 14.31
CA SER A 100 8.81 6.43 14.03
C SER A 100 8.62 7.83 14.63
N ASP A 101 9.45 8.23 15.58
CA ASP A 101 9.26 9.47 16.35
C ASP A 101 9.42 10.74 15.51
N THR A 102 8.33 11.51 15.41
CA THR A 102 8.27 12.78 14.69
C THR A 102 8.51 13.99 15.58
N THR A 103 8.80 13.79 16.87
CA THR A 103 9.07 14.87 17.81
C THR A 103 10.28 15.69 17.36
N GLY A 104 10.12 17.01 17.38
CA GLY A 104 11.16 17.97 16.99
C GLY A 104 11.47 18.03 15.49
N LEU A 105 10.67 17.39 14.63
CA LEU A 105 10.76 17.63 13.19
C LEU A 105 10.25 19.03 12.83
N THR A 106 10.92 19.69 11.88
CA THR A 106 10.49 20.99 11.35
C THR A 106 9.28 20.83 10.43
N GLU A 107 8.55 21.92 10.19
CA GLU A 107 7.44 21.93 9.21
C GLU A 107 7.90 21.51 7.81
N GLU A 108 9.12 21.91 7.42
CA GLU A 108 9.72 21.52 6.14
C GLU A 108 9.99 20.01 6.07
N GLN A 109 10.48 19.40 7.16
CA GLN A 109 10.70 17.95 7.24
C GLN A 109 9.38 17.18 7.21
N LEU A 110 8.35 17.67 7.89
CA LEU A 110 7.01 17.07 7.84
C LEU A 110 6.39 17.17 6.45
N LYS A 111 6.56 18.30 5.76
CA LYS A 111 6.12 18.46 4.37
C LYS A 111 6.90 17.55 3.42
N SER A 112 8.20 17.39 3.64
CA SER A 112 9.04 16.45 2.88
C SER A 112 8.55 15.01 3.07
N LEU A 113 8.30 14.61 4.32
CA LEU A 113 7.72 13.31 4.67
C LEU A 113 6.42 13.06 3.91
N ASP A 114 5.47 14.00 3.94
CA ASP A 114 4.19 13.86 3.23
C ASP A 114 4.38 13.71 1.73
N SER A 115 5.26 14.52 1.14
CA SER A 115 5.58 14.46 -0.29
C SER A 115 6.18 13.11 -0.70
N ILE A 116 7.12 12.57 0.10
CA ILE A 116 7.75 11.28 -0.18
C ILE A 116 6.77 10.13 0.05
N PHE A 117 5.99 10.20 1.12
CA PHE A 117 4.99 9.19 1.46
C PHE A 117 3.97 9.01 0.32
N GLU A 118 3.40 10.11 -0.18
CA GLU A 118 2.42 10.07 -1.28
C GLU A 118 3.09 9.78 -2.63
N GLY A 119 4.14 10.52 -2.99
CA GLY A 119 4.74 10.49 -4.32
C GLY A 119 5.70 9.32 -4.57
N THR A 120 6.21 8.67 -3.53
CA THR A 120 7.12 7.54 -3.65
C THR A 120 6.51 6.27 -3.08
N TYR A 121 6.20 6.23 -1.78
CA TYR A 121 5.87 4.95 -1.14
C TYR A 121 4.48 4.45 -1.52
N LYS A 122 3.44 5.28 -1.35
CA LYS A 122 2.08 4.91 -1.78
C LYS A 122 1.99 4.70 -3.29
N ALA A 123 2.71 5.49 -4.07
CA ALA A 123 2.68 5.40 -5.53
C ALA A 123 3.38 4.16 -6.10
N LYS A 124 4.37 3.59 -5.40
CA LYS A 124 5.22 2.50 -5.94
C LYS A 124 5.04 1.15 -5.24
N TYR A 125 4.70 1.14 -3.96
CA TYR A 125 4.76 -0.07 -3.15
C TYR A 125 3.40 -0.46 -2.59
N PRO A 126 3.10 -1.77 -2.54
CA PRO A 126 1.86 -2.22 -1.92
C PRO A 126 1.82 -1.95 -0.41
N ILE A 127 0.69 -1.47 0.10
CA ILE A 127 0.40 -1.46 1.55
C ILE A 127 0.02 -2.87 1.96
N VAL A 128 0.71 -3.43 2.94
CA VAL A 128 0.48 -4.80 3.46
C VAL A 128 -0.02 -4.81 4.90
N GLY A 129 -0.04 -3.66 5.58
CA GLY A 129 -0.61 -3.49 6.90
C GLY A 129 -0.14 -2.22 7.58
N TYR A 130 -0.21 -2.22 8.90
CA TYR A 130 -0.03 -1.03 9.74
C TYR A 130 0.70 -1.40 11.02
N THR A 131 1.51 -0.48 11.54
CA THR A 131 2.17 -0.65 12.83
C THR A 131 1.16 -0.60 13.97
N ALA A 132 1.45 -1.27 15.09
CA ALA A 132 0.60 -1.24 16.28
C ALA A 132 0.30 0.21 16.74
N SER A 133 1.30 1.10 16.73
CA SER A 133 1.16 2.52 17.10
C SER A 133 0.24 3.32 16.19
N ARG A 134 -0.06 2.84 14.98
CA ARG A 134 -0.97 3.49 14.03
C ARG A 134 -2.43 3.14 14.30
N ILE A 135 -2.69 1.92 14.77
CA ILE A 135 -4.04 1.36 14.91
C ILE A 135 -4.50 1.21 16.36
N LEU A 136 -3.59 1.30 17.33
CA LEU A 136 -3.88 1.24 18.75
C LEU A 136 -3.50 2.56 19.44
N ASN A 137 -4.20 2.89 20.51
CA ASN A 137 -3.80 3.92 21.46
C ASN A 137 -2.70 3.38 22.39
N GLU A 138 -2.09 4.24 23.21
CA GLU A 138 -1.05 3.85 24.17
C GLU A 138 -1.52 2.79 25.19
N ASP A 139 -2.81 2.75 25.49
CA ASP A 139 -3.43 1.76 26.38
C ASP A 139 -3.75 0.42 25.69
N GLY A 140 -3.40 0.27 24.40
CA GLY A 140 -3.67 -0.90 23.58
C GLY A 140 -5.10 -1.00 23.05
N SER A 141 -5.99 -0.04 23.35
CA SER A 141 -7.33 -0.01 22.78
C SER A 141 -7.30 0.43 21.30
N PRO A 142 -8.25 -0.01 20.46
CA PRO A 142 -8.30 0.42 19.07
C PRO A 142 -8.45 1.94 18.92
N ASN A 143 -7.64 2.53 18.03
CA ASN A 143 -7.78 3.92 17.62
C ASN A 143 -9.04 4.07 16.75
N LYS A 144 -10.07 4.73 17.28
CA LYS A 144 -11.37 4.91 16.60
C LYS A 144 -11.29 5.85 15.39
N ASP A 145 -10.26 6.70 15.33
CA ASP A 145 -10.03 7.64 14.24
C ASP A 145 -9.18 7.03 13.12
N PHE A 146 -8.72 5.79 13.29
CA PHE A 146 -7.98 5.08 12.26
C PHE A 146 -8.81 4.90 10.99
N LYS A 147 -8.24 5.34 9.87
CA LYS A 147 -8.75 5.11 8.52
C LYS A 147 -7.63 4.54 7.67
N PRO A 148 -7.81 3.34 7.08
CA PRO A 148 -6.84 2.78 6.14
C PRO A 148 -6.59 3.75 4.98
N GLU A 149 -5.35 3.85 4.51
CA GLU A 149 -5.07 4.64 3.31
C GLU A 149 -5.61 3.94 2.07
N ASP A 150 -6.12 4.74 1.14
CA ASP A 150 -6.43 4.28 -0.20
C ASP A 150 -5.12 3.89 -0.91
N GLN A 151 -5.16 2.74 -1.56
CA GLN A 151 -4.06 2.22 -2.35
C GLN A 151 -4.32 2.51 -3.84
N PRO A 152 -3.35 3.09 -4.57
CA PRO A 152 -3.52 3.27 -6.00
C PRO A 152 -3.62 1.90 -6.70
N HIS A 153 -4.43 1.84 -7.76
CA HIS A 153 -4.46 0.67 -8.62
C HIS A 153 -3.17 0.61 -9.44
N PHE A 154 -2.23 -0.26 -9.03
CA PHE A 154 -1.05 -0.58 -9.82
C PHE A 154 -1.49 -1.30 -11.09
N GLN A 155 -1.45 -0.64 -12.25
CA GLN A 155 -1.53 -1.34 -13.52
C GLN A 155 -0.22 -2.10 -13.70
N ILE A 156 -0.28 -3.42 -13.85
CA ILE A 156 0.87 -4.35 -13.94
C ILE A 156 1.74 -4.10 -15.20
N LYS A 157 1.55 -2.99 -15.93
CA LYS A 157 2.21 -2.73 -17.21
C LYS A 157 3.23 -1.60 -17.22
N ASP A 158 3.28 -0.76 -16.18
CA ASP A 158 4.22 0.36 -16.20
C ASP A 158 5.52 -0.03 -15.49
N GLU A 159 6.41 -0.56 -16.32
CA GLU A 159 7.86 -0.30 -16.33
C GLU A 159 8.65 -0.78 -15.10
N PHE A 160 9.07 -2.05 -15.20
CA PHE A 160 10.46 -2.43 -14.90
C PHE A 160 11.24 -2.48 -16.21
#